data_AF-A0A660KW71-F1
#
_entry.id   AF-A0A660KW71-F1
#
_cell.length_a   1.000
_cell.length_b   1.000
_cell.length_c   1.000
_cell.angle_alpha   90.00
_cell.angle_beta   90.00
_cell.angle_gamma   90.00
#
_symmetry.space_group_name_H-M   'P 1'
#
loop_
_entity.id
_entity.type
_entity.pdbx_description
1 polymer ?
#
loop_
_entity_poly.entity_id
_entity_poly.type
_entity_poly.pdbx_seq_one_letter_code
_entity_poly.pdbx_strand_id
1 'polypeptide(L)'
;MQWSARRVAERWVLSGPVPPGAERAVVIDDRGHEHDAEVFPDAASVGIDHVIVLDGGLTTEGWKWWTLTSDEPVFSEPLVRFTDGAGDLVAGPLGSRIGTPIEDATEACPVCGAVAWVAIDYHVGCKRCGYVPGHAVHFARDTPGDGALDIDDDDDGDVDEEDEDLAALKAARFTIYAAAGQTPESFDHSRRGHEVVTARVMYTSNESLLFVETRTAGAAEFPAAAHLAGFSLWDGRDDTGLSDGAIQVRHADRVRRARRRALSVDSAMREIPIDGRAAAFTFSALDDAWVATRRHGRLTLAVVGYKVDPATVTLAPLHGVGNAPEPRKVALARRAAAGELLSRAEVEHLIDEHGLGEHRETILAHIAAGYRLQRVPDSPHRVGGLPDLAPGEGWPHDEDGVPFTFIAQIDCTQLPSLQSEFPSAVFNHGGRLLRLFGRMNAAEMVPDEAVGLLCAPDAPLTRAELPALPNPMPPDVELEDSDLRELYGEPVRPLPFLTARYEPFGDFDDYSEFRSRLAAGGVRRREDAWDDPQLLGYAGNEQGSDPVAAGPWVYDDTAEDDWCVLVHLPGMDWGSLSVLIRRVDLAAGRFDRLATDISLS
;
A
#
# COMPACT_ATOMS: atom_id res chain seq x y z
N MET A 1 -5.30 23.90 11.22
CA MET A 1 -6.20 23.12 10.33
C MET A 1 -5.33 22.30 9.42
N GLN A 2 -5.60 21.00 9.34
CA GLN A 2 -4.93 20.12 8.40
C GLN A 2 -5.82 19.99 7.16
N TRP A 3 -5.21 20.07 5.99
CA TRP A 3 -5.86 19.86 4.69
C TRP A 3 -5.22 18.63 4.07
N SER A 4 -5.95 17.91 3.22
CA SER A 4 -5.43 16.78 2.46
C SER A 4 -5.30 17.13 0.99
N ALA A 5 -4.24 16.63 0.36
CA ALA A 5 -4.10 16.56 -1.07
C ALA A 5 -3.92 15.10 -1.46
N ARG A 6 -4.80 14.58 -2.31
CA ARG A 6 -4.69 13.21 -2.84
C ARG A 6 -4.92 13.21 -4.34
N ARG A 7 -4.32 12.25 -5.03
CA ARG A 7 -4.59 12.01 -6.44
C ARG A 7 -5.70 10.98 -6.56
N VAL A 8 -6.84 11.37 -7.13
CA VAL A 8 -7.96 10.46 -7.42
C VAL A 8 -8.06 10.33 -8.93
N ALA A 9 -7.75 9.14 -9.45
CA ALA A 9 -7.53 8.90 -10.87
C ALA A 9 -6.47 9.86 -11.45
N GLU A 10 -6.82 10.67 -12.46
CA GLU A 10 -5.90 11.61 -13.11
C GLU A 10 -5.94 13.03 -12.50
N ARG A 11 -6.70 13.23 -11.42
CA ARG A 11 -6.97 14.56 -10.83
C ARG A 11 -6.44 14.69 -9.42
N TRP A 12 -6.05 15.90 -9.06
CA TRP A 12 -5.73 16.28 -7.69
C TRP A 12 -6.99 16.74 -6.98
N VAL A 13 -7.26 16.18 -5.81
CA VAL A 13 -8.33 16.60 -4.91
C VAL A 13 -7.69 17.19 -3.66
N LEU A 14 -7.93 18.48 -3.46
CA LEU A 14 -7.58 19.22 -2.26
C LEU A 14 -8.82 19.35 -1.40
N SER A 15 -8.72 19.12 -0.08
CA SER A 15 -9.86 19.30 0.79
C SER A 15 -9.49 19.69 2.22
N GLY A 16 -10.44 20.30 2.91
CA GLY A 16 -10.41 20.35 4.37
C GLY A 16 -11.50 21.21 4.99
N PRO A 17 -11.38 21.51 6.30
CA PRO A 17 -12.46 22.09 7.08
C PRO A 17 -12.72 23.57 6.80
N VAL A 18 -13.97 23.96 6.66
CA VAL A 18 -14.38 25.36 6.47
C VAL A 18 -14.65 26.00 7.83
N PRO A 19 -14.07 27.19 8.14
CA PRO A 19 -14.32 27.89 9.39
C PRO A 19 -15.82 28.21 9.58
N PRO A 20 -16.34 28.20 10.83
CA PRO A 20 -17.70 28.64 11.11
C PRO A 20 -17.99 30.04 10.54
N GLY A 21 -19.12 30.18 9.85
CA GLY A 21 -19.54 31.42 9.20
C GLY A 21 -19.04 31.59 7.76
N ALA A 22 -18.08 30.79 7.30
CA ALA A 22 -17.68 30.81 5.89
C ALA A 22 -18.70 30.05 5.00
N GLU A 23 -18.95 30.62 3.83
CA GLU A 23 -19.85 30.07 2.81
C GLU A 23 -19.13 29.78 1.50
N ARG A 24 -17.96 30.39 1.30
CA ARG A 24 -17.13 30.19 0.12
C ARG A 24 -15.67 29.98 0.52
N ALA A 25 -15.00 29.09 -0.20
CA ALA A 25 -13.58 28.85 -0.12
C ALA A 25 -12.95 29.13 -1.49
N VAL A 26 -11.86 29.90 -1.50
CA VAL A 26 -11.08 30.21 -2.70
C VAL A 26 -9.65 29.72 -2.46
N VAL A 27 -9.17 28.80 -3.28
CA VAL A 27 -7.79 28.31 -3.23
C VAL A 27 -6.95 29.16 -4.18
N ILE A 28 -5.84 29.68 -3.70
CA ILE A 28 -4.87 30.44 -4.49
C ILE A 28 -3.68 29.53 -4.77
N ASP A 29 -3.41 29.28 -6.05
CA ASP A 29 -2.33 28.41 -6.49
C ASP A 29 -0.95 29.09 -6.39
N ASP A 30 0.11 28.33 -6.67
CA ASP A 30 1.47 28.85 -6.65
C ASP A 30 1.76 29.89 -7.75
N ARG A 31 0.86 30.09 -8.72
CA ARG A 31 0.94 31.18 -9.72
C ARG A 31 0.19 32.43 -9.24
N GLY A 32 -0.59 32.32 -8.17
CA GLY A 32 -1.46 33.38 -7.66
C GLY A 32 -2.84 33.41 -8.31
N HIS A 33 -3.21 32.39 -9.10
CA HIS A 33 -4.57 32.29 -9.63
C HIS A 33 -5.52 31.78 -8.55
N GLU A 34 -6.74 32.32 -8.57
CA GLU A 34 -7.79 31.97 -7.64
C GLU A 34 -8.71 30.92 -8.25
N HIS A 35 -9.00 29.87 -7.48
CA HIS A 35 -9.85 28.75 -7.85
C HIS A 35 -10.99 28.63 -6.84
N ASP A 36 -12.22 28.63 -7.32
CA ASP A 36 -13.39 28.42 -6.46
C ASP A 36 -13.47 26.95 -6.03
N ALA A 37 -13.48 26.71 -4.72
CA ALA A 37 -13.69 25.40 -4.14
C ALA A 37 -15.16 25.17 -3.81
N GLU A 38 -15.63 23.95 -4.02
CA GLU A 38 -16.98 23.54 -3.64
C GLU A 38 -17.06 23.32 -2.13
N VAL A 39 -18.10 23.85 -1.48
CA VAL A 39 -18.31 23.72 -0.04
C VAL A 39 -19.49 22.78 0.25
N PHE A 40 -19.23 21.75 1.03
CA PHE A 40 -20.14 20.68 1.42
C PHE A 40 -20.55 20.82 2.89
N PRO A 41 -21.77 20.39 3.24
CA PRO A 41 -22.29 20.49 4.60
C PRO A 41 -21.61 19.54 5.59
N ASP A 42 -21.05 18.42 5.12
CA ASP A 42 -20.39 17.40 5.94
C ASP A 42 -19.25 16.70 5.18
N ALA A 43 -18.41 15.95 5.91
CA ALA A 43 -17.29 15.21 5.34
C ALA A 43 -17.72 13.99 4.51
N ALA A 44 -18.82 13.33 4.91
CA ALA A 44 -19.32 12.11 4.28
C ALA A 44 -19.71 12.36 2.81
N SER A 45 -20.22 13.56 2.51
CA SER A 45 -20.56 14.02 1.16
C SER A 45 -19.37 14.07 0.20
N VAL A 46 -18.12 14.01 0.68
CA VAL A 46 -16.90 14.14 -0.12
C VAL A 46 -16.32 12.78 -0.56
N GLY A 47 -16.91 11.65 -0.13
CA GLY A 47 -16.39 10.32 -0.48
C GLY A 47 -14.94 10.11 -0.01
N ILE A 48 -14.62 10.64 1.17
CA ILE A 48 -13.33 10.44 1.83
C ILE A 48 -13.51 9.31 2.85
N ASP A 49 -13.19 8.09 2.44
CA ASP A 49 -13.31 6.89 3.30
C ASP A 49 -12.36 6.91 4.51
N HIS A 50 -11.35 7.78 4.50
CA HIS A 50 -10.39 7.93 5.60
C HIS A 50 -10.05 9.41 5.85
N VAL A 51 -10.68 10.03 6.85
CA VAL A 51 -10.16 11.24 7.48
C VAL A 51 -9.38 10.79 8.71
N ILE A 52 -8.04 10.86 8.65
CA ILE A 52 -7.20 10.69 9.83
C ILE A 52 -7.40 11.94 10.69
N VAL A 53 -8.29 11.85 11.68
CA VAL A 53 -8.39 12.85 12.74
C VAL A 53 -7.21 12.61 13.66
N LEU A 54 -6.12 13.35 13.47
CA LEU A 54 -5.00 13.32 14.41
C LEU A 54 -5.49 13.89 15.76
N ASP A 55 -5.13 13.15 16.80
CA ASP A 55 -5.55 13.22 18.19
C ASP A 55 -5.79 14.65 18.72
N GLY A 56 -7.00 14.92 19.21
CA GLY A 56 -7.32 16.25 19.75
C GLY A 56 -8.79 16.67 19.77
N GLY A 57 -9.75 15.77 20.07
CA GLY A 57 -11.05 16.13 20.66
C GLY A 57 -11.97 17.16 19.96
N LEU A 58 -11.73 17.52 18.70
CA LEU A 58 -12.66 18.35 17.93
C LEU A 58 -13.79 17.45 17.41
N THR A 59 -14.95 17.50 18.06
CA THR A 59 -16.16 16.90 17.48
C THR A 59 -16.48 17.64 16.17
N THR A 60 -16.44 16.94 15.06
CA THR A 60 -16.66 17.45 13.70
C THR A 60 -18.13 17.77 13.40
N GLU A 61 -19.04 17.54 14.34
CA GLU A 61 -20.45 17.88 14.19
C GLU A 61 -20.61 19.38 13.86
N GLY A 62 -21.15 19.65 12.67
CA GLY A 62 -21.45 21.00 12.18
C GLY A 62 -20.34 21.69 11.37
N TRP A 63 -19.20 21.03 11.11
CA TRP A 63 -18.17 21.59 10.23
C TRP A 63 -18.50 21.32 8.76
N LYS A 64 -18.54 22.40 7.96
CA LYS A 64 -18.54 22.31 6.50
C LYS A 64 -17.15 21.91 6.00
N TRP A 65 -17.07 21.35 4.81
CA TRP A 65 -15.83 20.94 4.14
C TRP A 65 -15.73 21.59 2.78
N TRP A 66 -14.53 21.96 2.34
CA TRP A 66 -14.32 22.42 0.97
C TRP A 66 -13.53 21.40 0.18
N THR A 67 -13.73 21.38 -1.14
CA THR A 67 -12.95 20.56 -2.07
C THR A 67 -12.61 21.36 -3.31
N LEU A 68 -11.38 21.17 -3.82
CA LEU A 68 -10.98 21.64 -5.13
C LEU A 68 -10.44 20.46 -5.92
N THR A 69 -10.98 20.25 -7.11
CA THR A 69 -10.46 19.27 -8.07
C THR A 69 -9.67 20.00 -9.17
N SER A 70 -8.43 19.59 -9.41
CA SER A 70 -7.55 20.17 -10.42
C SER A 70 -6.92 19.09 -11.28
N ASP A 71 -6.82 19.34 -12.58
CA ASP A 71 -6.08 18.46 -13.51
C ASP A 71 -4.55 18.65 -13.37
N GLU A 72 -4.09 19.76 -12.79
CA GLU A 72 -2.66 20.07 -12.62
C GLU A 72 -2.23 20.06 -11.13
N PRO A 73 -1.01 19.57 -10.82
CA PRO A 73 -0.36 19.69 -9.51
C PRO A 73 0.17 21.12 -9.27
N VAL A 74 -0.68 22.15 -9.34
CA VAL A 74 -0.25 23.57 -9.22
C VAL A 74 -0.10 24.05 -7.78
N PHE A 75 -0.24 23.15 -6.81
CA PHE A 75 -0.27 23.50 -5.40
C PHE A 75 0.88 22.77 -4.73
N SER A 76 1.92 23.51 -4.35
CA SER A 76 2.90 23.04 -3.36
C SER A 76 2.61 23.63 -1.98
N GLU A 77 1.92 24.77 -1.91
CA GLU A 77 1.29 25.30 -0.70
C GLU A 77 -0.05 25.96 -1.08
N PRO A 78 -1.18 25.24 -1.06
CA PRO A 78 -2.47 25.85 -1.36
C PRO A 78 -2.83 26.86 -0.28
N LEU A 79 -2.99 28.11 -0.71
CA LEU A 79 -3.42 29.20 0.15
C LEU A 79 -4.95 29.28 0.09
N VAL A 80 -5.65 29.07 1.20
CA VAL A 80 -7.12 29.09 1.20
C VAL A 80 -7.63 30.37 1.81
N ARG A 81 -8.49 31.08 1.07
CA ARG A 81 -9.22 32.26 1.52
C ARG A 81 -10.68 31.89 1.73
N PHE A 82 -11.20 32.15 2.94
CA PHE A 82 -12.59 31.93 3.27
C PHE A 82 -13.37 33.25 3.31
N THR A 83 -14.56 33.25 2.73
CA THR A 83 -15.48 34.40 2.82
C THR A 83 -16.88 33.95 3.23
N ASP A 84 -17.61 34.85 3.87
CA ASP A 84 -19.04 34.66 4.17
C ASP A 84 -19.92 34.96 2.94
N GLY A 85 -21.24 34.90 3.12
CA GLY A 85 -22.21 35.20 2.07
C GLY A 85 -22.23 36.66 1.59
N ALA A 86 -21.65 37.59 2.36
CA ALA A 86 -21.46 38.98 1.95
C ALA A 86 -20.14 39.19 1.18
N GLY A 87 -19.28 38.17 1.15
CA GLY A 87 -17.94 38.25 0.59
C GLY A 87 -16.89 38.80 1.56
N ASP A 88 -17.26 39.00 2.83
CA ASP A 88 -16.32 39.44 3.86
C ASP A 88 -15.42 38.26 4.28
N LEU A 89 -14.16 38.59 4.57
CA LEU A 89 -13.15 37.61 4.95
C LEU A 89 -13.49 36.97 6.30
N VAL A 90 -13.56 35.64 6.33
CA VAL A 90 -13.74 34.85 7.55
C VAL A 90 -12.38 34.31 7.99
N ALA A 91 -11.96 34.66 9.20
CA ALA A 91 -10.70 34.19 9.74
C ALA A 91 -10.79 32.70 10.13
N GLY A 92 -9.78 31.92 9.76
CA GLY A 92 -9.61 30.59 10.33
C GLY A 92 -9.29 30.68 11.83
N PRO A 93 -9.81 29.79 12.69
CA PRO A 93 -9.40 29.70 14.09
C PRO A 93 -7.88 29.52 14.21
N LEU A 94 -7.28 30.43 14.97
CA LEU A 94 -5.87 30.45 15.31
C LEU A 94 -5.61 29.82 16.70
N GLY A 95 -6.53 28.98 17.19
CA GLY A 95 -6.54 28.51 18.58
C GLY A 95 -7.16 29.53 19.55
N SER A 96 -7.34 29.13 20.81
CA SER A 96 -8.04 29.92 21.85
C SER A 96 -7.16 30.95 22.56
N ARG A 97 -5.84 30.96 22.30
CA ARG A 97 -4.88 31.85 22.96
C ARG A 97 -4.79 33.19 22.24
N ILE A 98 -4.61 34.27 23.01
CA ILE A 98 -4.32 35.60 22.46
C ILE A 98 -2.88 35.57 21.94
N GLY A 99 -2.71 35.67 20.63
CA GLY A 99 -1.37 35.69 20.02
C GLY A 99 -0.59 36.97 20.33
N THR A 100 0.73 36.84 20.49
CA THR A 100 1.64 37.98 20.72
C THR A 100 1.99 38.64 19.38
N PRO A 101 1.78 39.96 19.18
CA PRO A 101 2.14 40.63 17.92
C PRO A 101 3.62 40.46 17.56
N ILE A 102 3.90 40.24 16.27
CA ILE A 102 5.24 40.20 15.70
C ILE A 102 5.44 41.48 14.89
N GLU A 103 5.98 42.52 15.51
CA GLU A 103 6.05 43.88 14.94
C GLU A 103 7.14 44.05 13.88
N ASP A 104 8.15 43.18 13.89
CA ASP A 104 9.29 43.19 12.98
C ASP A 104 9.09 42.31 11.73
N ALA A 105 7.95 41.60 11.62
CA ALA A 105 7.52 40.92 10.41
C ALA A 105 6.83 41.92 9.45
N THR A 106 7.50 42.26 8.35
CA THR A 106 7.06 43.32 7.42
C THR A 106 6.35 42.80 6.18
N GLU A 107 6.42 41.50 5.94
CA GLU A 107 5.87 40.84 4.77
C GLU A 107 4.34 40.78 4.86
N ALA A 108 3.65 41.05 3.75
CA ALA A 108 2.20 40.98 3.70
C ALA A 108 1.72 39.51 3.68
N CYS A 109 0.64 39.23 4.42
CA CYS A 109 -0.05 37.95 4.35
C CYS A 109 -0.51 37.66 2.91
N PRO A 110 -0.21 36.48 2.33
CA PRO A 110 -0.60 36.17 0.96
C PRO A 110 -2.10 36.07 0.74
N VAL A 111 -2.85 35.72 1.77
CA VAL A 111 -4.30 35.46 1.67
C VAL A 111 -5.10 36.75 1.71
N CYS A 112 -4.74 37.68 2.61
CA CYS A 112 -5.53 38.88 2.88
C CYS A 112 -4.77 40.21 2.74
N GLY A 113 -3.47 40.18 2.43
CA GLY A 113 -2.62 41.37 2.28
C GLY A 113 -2.26 42.10 3.57
N ALA A 114 -2.73 41.65 4.75
CA ALA A 114 -2.44 42.32 6.01
C ALA A 114 -1.00 42.05 6.49
N VAL A 115 -0.35 43.07 7.06
CA VAL A 115 0.90 42.97 7.83
C VAL A 115 0.52 42.95 9.32
N ALA A 116 -0.06 41.82 9.75
CA ALA A 116 -0.61 41.67 11.09
C ALA A 116 -0.35 40.24 11.60
N TRP A 117 0.93 39.95 11.88
CA TRP A 117 1.38 38.64 12.32
C TRP A 117 1.34 38.53 13.85
N VAL A 118 1.00 37.35 14.33
CA VAL A 118 0.97 37.02 15.75
C VAL A 118 1.64 35.66 15.98
N ALA A 119 2.43 35.55 17.04
CA ALA A 119 2.96 34.29 17.54
C ALA A 119 1.92 33.60 18.42
N ILE A 120 1.70 32.31 18.19
CA ILE A 120 0.72 31.47 18.88
C ILE A 120 1.38 30.13 19.17
N ASP A 121 1.73 29.94 20.44
CA ASP A 121 2.54 28.81 20.89
C ASP A 121 3.84 28.71 20.07
N TYR A 122 4.00 27.66 19.26
CA TYR A 122 5.18 27.43 18.43
C TYR A 122 4.99 27.83 16.96
N HIS A 123 3.89 28.53 16.64
CA HIS A 123 3.52 28.88 15.26
C HIS A 123 3.31 30.38 15.08
N VAL A 124 3.37 30.84 13.83
CA VAL A 124 3.03 32.20 13.43
C VAL A 124 1.75 32.21 12.62
N GLY A 125 0.80 33.09 12.95
CA GLY A 125 -0.46 33.22 12.22
C GLY A 125 -0.74 34.66 11.79
N CYS A 126 -1.43 34.85 10.67
CA CYS A 126 -1.97 36.14 10.29
C CYS A 126 -3.23 36.43 11.12
N LYS A 127 -3.17 37.43 11.99
CA LYS A 127 -4.27 37.85 12.89
C LYS A 127 -5.59 38.13 12.17
N ARG A 128 -5.55 38.51 10.89
CA ARG A 128 -6.74 38.90 10.12
C ARG A 128 -7.46 37.72 9.46
N CYS A 129 -6.73 36.76 8.90
CA CYS A 129 -7.33 35.67 8.10
C CYS A 129 -7.08 34.27 8.68
N GLY A 130 -6.19 34.13 9.66
CA GLY A 130 -5.83 32.84 10.23
C GLY A 130 -4.81 32.03 9.44
N TYR A 131 -4.23 32.56 8.35
CA TYR A 131 -3.17 31.86 7.60
C TYR A 131 -1.92 31.64 8.44
N VAL A 132 -1.38 30.42 8.44
CA VAL A 132 -0.17 30.01 9.16
C VAL A 132 0.92 29.68 8.14
N PRO A 133 2.02 30.45 8.04
CA PRO A 133 3.08 30.17 7.08
C PRO A 133 3.83 28.87 7.41
N GLY A 134 4.19 28.09 6.39
CA GLY A 134 4.96 26.85 6.57
C GLY A 134 4.14 25.65 7.05
N HIS A 135 2.84 25.83 7.35
CA HIS A 135 1.87 24.73 7.36
C HIS A 135 1.62 24.29 5.90
N ALA A 136 2.64 23.71 5.28
CA ALA A 136 2.51 23.08 3.98
C ALA A 136 1.49 21.95 4.09
N VAL A 137 0.79 21.68 2.99
CA VAL A 137 -0.03 20.48 2.90
C VAL A 137 0.90 19.29 3.02
N HIS A 138 0.65 18.43 4.02
CA HIS A 138 1.13 17.06 3.94
C HIS A 138 0.41 16.46 2.74
N PHE A 139 1.07 16.47 1.58
CA PHE A 139 0.69 15.59 0.49
C PHE A 139 0.83 14.20 1.10
N ALA A 140 -0.31 13.58 1.40
CA ALA A 140 -0.35 12.17 1.68
C ALA A 140 0.15 11.51 0.39
N ARG A 141 1.47 11.34 0.29
CA ARG A 141 2.03 10.43 -0.68
C ARG A 141 1.46 9.09 -0.24
N ASP A 142 0.76 8.41 -1.13
CA ASP A 142 0.31 7.02 -0.93
C ASP A 142 1.51 6.04 -0.83
N THR A 143 2.65 6.48 -0.30
CA THR A 143 3.69 5.59 0.22
C THR A 143 3.34 5.30 1.69
N PRO A 144 2.69 4.17 1.99
CA PRO A 144 2.66 3.69 3.37
C PRO A 144 4.12 3.47 3.79
N GLY A 145 4.63 4.29 4.71
CA GLY A 145 5.90 4.02 5.38
C GLY A 145 6.92 5.15 5.51
N ASP A 146 6.78 6.31 4.84
CA ASP A 146 7.66 7.44 5.14
C ASP A 146 7.10 8.16 6.37
N GLY A 147 7.57 7.73 7.54
CA GLY A 147 7.25 8.33 8.83
C GLY A 147 7.38 9.85 8.77
N ALA A 148 6.51 10.55 9.49
CA ALA A 148 6.81 11.92 9.88
C ALA A 148 8.24 11.94 10.40
N LEU A 149 9.07 12.86 9.89
CA LEU A 149 10.37 13.13 10.47
C LEU A 149 10.11 13.63 11.90
N ASP A 150 9.93 12.71 12.84
CA ASP A 150 10.20 12.96 14.24
C ASP A 150 11.69 13.27 14.26
N ILE A 151 11.97 14.57 14.35
CA ILE A 151 13.29 15.10 14.69
C ILE A 151 13.48 14.74 16.16
N ASP A 152 13.70 13.46 16.43
CA ASP A 152 14.32 13.02 17.67
C ASP A 152 15.79 13.42 17.53
N ASP A 153 16.14 14.58 18.11
CA ASP A 153 17.50 15.14 18.24
C ASP A 153 18.44 14.24 19.08
N ASP A 154 18.24 12.92 19.12
CA ASP A 154 19.15 11.95 19.73
C ASP A 154 20.29 11.63 18.72
N ASP A 155 21.06 12.68 18.45
CA ASP A 155 22.30 12.80 17.68
C ASP A 155 23.46 12.01 18.33
N ASP A 156 23.40 10.68 18.27
CA ASP A 156 24.49 9.80 18.72
C ASP A 156 24.88 8.71 17.68
N GLY A 157 24.46 8.83 16.40
CA GLY A 157 24.54 7.73 15.41
C GLY A 157 24.95 8.05 13.96
N ASP A 158 25.39 9.26 13.62
CA ASP A 158 25.63 9.74 12.23
C ASP A 158 26.63 8.93 11.36
N VAL A 159 27.28 7.90 11.89
CA VAL A 159 28.31 7.15 11.14
C VAL A 159 27.69 6.10 10.21
N ASP A 160 26.43 5.69 10.42
CA ASP A 160 25.82 4.58 9.66
C ASP A 160 24.97 5.03 8.45
N GLU A 161 24.58 6.30 8.34
CA GLU A 161 23.65 6.77 7.29
C GLU A 161 24.29 6.78 5.89
N GLU A 162 25.52 7.29 5.75
CA GLU A 162 26.22 7.30 4.45
C GLU A 162 26.48 5.87 3.91
N ASP A 163 26.80 4.94 4.81
CA ASP A 163 27.02 3.53 4.47
C ASP A 163 25.70 2.85 4.08
N GLU A 164 24.59 3.19 4.76
CA GLU A 164 23.26 2.73 4.38
C GLU A 164 22.83 3.27 3.01
N ASP A 165 23.00 4.56 2.76
CA ASP A 165 22.69 5.20 1.48
C ASP A 165 23.48 4.57 0.34
N LEU A 166 24.78 4.39 0.54
CA LEU A 166 25.63 3.74 -0.45
C LEU A 166 25.22 2.28 -0.67
N ALA A 167 24.86 1.54 0.39
CA ALA A 167 24.34 0.18 0.28
C ALA A 167 23.01 0.14 -0.49
N ALA A 168 22.12 1.10 -0.26
CA ALA A 168 20.86 1.23 -0.98
C ALA A 168 21.10 1.52 -2.47
N LEU A 169 22.01 2.45 -2.80
CA LEU A 169 22.37 2.75 -4.18
C LEU A 169 23.04 1.56 -4.88
N LYS A 170 23.84 0.75 -4.16
CA LYS A 170 24.37 -0.52 -4.68
C LYS A 170 23.26 -1.52 -4.98
N ALA A 171 22.17 -1.51 -4.21
CA ALA A 171 20.99 -2.36 -4.41
C ALA A 171 20.02 -1.83 -5.50
N ALA A 172 20.21 -0.60 -6.00
CA ALA A 172 19.37 -0.03 -7.03
C ALA A 172 19.46 -0.84 -8.34
N ARG A 173 18.31 -1.10 -8.97
CA ARG A 173 18.18 -1.98 -10.15
C ARG A 173 18.24 -1.25 -11.49
N PHE A 174 18.52 0.05 -11.45
CA PHE A 174 18.67 0.87 -12.62
C PHE A 174 20.06 1.49 -12.65
N THR A 175 20.48 1.91 -13.83
CA THR A 175 21.74 2.63 -14.00
C THR A 175 21.62 4.00 -13.34
N ILE A 176 22.42 4.27 -12.31
CA ILE A 176 22.52 5.59 -11.67
C ILE A 176 23.50 6.43 -12.48
N TYR A 177 23.11 7.64 -12.85
CA TYR A 177 23.98 8.60 -13.55
C TYR A 177 24.58 9.62 -12.58
N ALA A 178 25.78 10.09 -12.90
CA ALA A 178 26.61 10.99 -12.10
C ALA A 178 27.32 12.00 -13.02
N ALA A 179 27.84 13.09 -12.45
CA ALA A 179 28.70 14.03 -13.17
C ALA A 179 30.07 13.38 -13.47
N ALA A 180 30.38 13.21 -14.76
CA ALA A 180 31.55 12.51 -15.23
C ALA A 180 32.85 13.19 -14.78
N GLY A 181 33.78 12.39 -14.24
CA GLY A 181 35.08 12.88 -13.79
C GLY A 181 35.07 13.64 -12.46
N GLN A 182 33.92 13.70 -11.76
CA GLN A 182 33.79 14.27 -10.43
C GLN A 182 33.55 13.17 -9.39
N THR A 183 34.13 13.32 -8.20
CA THR A 183 33.86 12.43 -7.06
C THR A 183 32.64 12.95 -6.32
N PRO A 184 31.58 12.15 -6.13
CA PRO A 184 30.44 12.53 -5.30
C PRO A 184 30.86 12.84 -3.87
N GLU A 185 30.21 13.81 -3.24
CA GLU A 185 30.41 14.13 -1.82
C GLU A 185 29.41 13.37 -0.95
N SER A 186 28.15 13.31 -1.38
CA SER A 186 27.11 12.54 -0.69
C SER A 186 26.12 11.90 -1.66
N PHE A 187 25.34 10.98 -1.11
CA PHE A 187 24.29 10.24 -1.79
C PHE A 187 22.97 10.48 -1.06
N ASP A 188 21.87 10.31 -1.78
CA ASP A 188 20.54 10.35 -1.20
C ASP A 188 19.65 9.45 -2.08
N HIS A 189 18.63 8.84 -1.49
CA HIS A 189 17.75 7.94 -2.21
C HIS A 189 16.33 7.97 -1.66
N SER A 190 15.37 7.57 -2.50
CA SER A 190 14.02 7.30 -2.03
C SER A 190 13.56 5.92 -2.44
N ARG A 191 12.77 5.29 -1.57
CA ARG A 191 12.25 3.94 -1.77
C ARG A 191 10.73 3.94 -1.99
N ARG A 192 10.23 2.90 -2.66
CA ARG A 192 8.82 2.50 -2.63
C ARG A 192 8.80 1.07 -2.09
N GLY A 193 8.40 0.91 -0.83
CA GLY A 193 8.67 -0.32 -0.08
C GLY A 193 10.18 -0.54 0.05
N HIS A 194 10.69 -1.68 -0.41
CA HIS A 194 12.12 -1.99 -0.38
C HIS A 194 12.87 -1.63 -1.67
N GLU A 195 12.19 -1.11 -2.69
CA GLU A 195 12.81 -0.79 -3.97
C GLU A 195 13.26 0.67 -4.01
N VAL A 196 14.54 0.91 -4.27
CA VAL A 196 15.05 2.25 -4.60
C VAL A 196 14.40 2.69 -5.91
N VAL A 197 13.68 3.82 -5.88
CA VAL A 197 12.99 4.39 -7.05
C VAL A 197 13.62 5.70 -7.52
N THR A 198 14.37 6.37 -6.65
CA THR A 198 15.13 7.58 -6.93
C THR A 198 16.51 7.45 -6.30
N ALA A 199 17.54 7.85 -7.04
CA ALA A 199 18.91 7.97 -6.56
C ALA A 199 19.43 9.36 -6.89
N ARG A 200 20.00 10.06 -5.91
CA ARG A 200 20.57 11.39 -6.03
C ARG A 200 22.05 11.33 -5.68
N VAL A 201 22.87 11.97 -6.52
CA VAL A 201 24.32 12.06 -6.37
C VAL A 201 24.69 13.53 -6.27
N MET A 202 25.24 13.94 -5.14
CA MET A 202 25.50 15.35 -4.82
C MET A 202 26.99 15.69 -4.88
N TYR A 203 27.27 16.91 -5.32
CA TYR A 203 28.59 17.51 -5.44
C TYR A 203 28.50 18.91 -4.85
N THR A 204 29.08 19.10 -3.67
CA THR A 204 29.13 20.40 -3.02
C THR A 204 30.53 21.01 -3.10
N SER A 205 30.56 22.32 -2.99
CA SER A 205 31.76 23.14 -2.80
C SER A 205 31.34 24.37 -2.02
N ASN A 206 32.30 25.17 -1.55
CA ASN A 206 32.00 26.35 -0.73
C ASN A 206 30.97 27.33 -1.34
N GLU A 207 30.88 27.40 -2.67
CA GLU A 207 30.00 28.36 -3.36
C GLU A 207 29.10 27.76 -4.43
N SER A 208 29.22 26.47 -4.74
CA SER A 208 28.44 25.84 -5.80
C SER A 208 27.93 24.47 -5.38
N LEU A 209 26.76 24.12 -5.91
CA LEU A 209 26.14 22.82 -5.73
C LEU A 209 25.76 22.27 -7.11
N LEU A 210 26.04 21.00 -7.32
CA LEU A 210 25.50 20.21 -8.42
C LEU A 210 24.91 18.94 -7.83
N PHE A 211 23.76 18.50 -8.32
CA PHE A 211 23.34 17.12 -8.13
C PHE A 211 22.71 16.53 -9.37
N VAL A 212 22.83 15.21 -9.48
CA VAL A 212 22.22 14.40 -10.53
C VAL A 212 21.25 13.44 -9.87
N GLU A 213 19.99 13.52 -10.26
CA GLU A 213 18.94 12.62 -9.80
C GLU A 213 18.51 11.69 -10.93
N THR A 214 18.51 10.39 -10.64
CA THR A 214 18.06 9.33 -11.54
C THR A 214 16.83 8.66 -10.96
N ARG A 215 15.75 8.59 -11.75
CA ARG A 215 14.45 8.05 -11.31
C ARG A 215 13.93 6.99 -12.26
N THR A 216 13.17 6.03 -11.75
CA THR A 216 12.43 5.07 -12.57
C THR A 216 11.15 5.68 -13.14
N ALA A 217 10.62 5.14 -14.25
CA ALA A 217 9.42 5.64 -14.93
C ALA A 217 8.12 5.62 -14.10
N GLY A 218 8.12 5.00 -12.92
CA GLY A 218 6.97 4.96 -11.99
C GLY A 218 7.13 5.84 -10.75
N ALA A 219 8.26 6.53 -10.59
CA ALA A 219 8.46 7.52 -9.55
C ALA A 219 7.58 8.77 -9.84
N ALA A 220 7.29 9.54 -8.79
CA ALA A 220 6.62 10.83 -8.95
C ALA A 220 7.39 11.73 -9.94
N GLU A 221 6.72 12.69 -10.58
CA GLU A 221 7.40 13.62 -11.49
C GLU A 221 8.48 14.44 -10.77
N PHE A 222 9.54 14.84 -11.49
CA PHE A 222 10.58 15.70 -10.93
C PHE A 222 10.06 17.13 -10.76
N PRO A 223 9.97 17.66 -9.54
CA PRO A 223 9.36 18.97 -9.30
C PRO A 223 10.38 20.08 -9.63
N ALA A 224 10.67 20.28 -10.92
CA ALA A 224 11.71 21.21 -11.40
C ALA A 224 11.56 22.62 -10.80
N ALA A 225 10.32 23.14 -10.72
CA ALA A 225 10.05 24.44 -10.14
C ALA A 225 10.34 24.50 -8.62
N ALA A 226 10.10 23.41 -7.88
CA ALA A 226 10.41 23.36 -6.45
C ALA A 226 11.93 23.38 -6.21
N HIS A 227 12.70 22.64 -7.01
CA HIS A 227 14.17 22.67 -6.92
C HIS A 227 14.74 24.04 -7.30
N LEU A 228 14.28 24.66 -8.38
CA LEU A 228 14.67 26.02 -8.74
C LEU A 228 14.35 27.03 -7.62
N ALA A 229 13.16 26.89 -7.02
CA ALA A 229 12.75 27.74 -5.92
C ALA A 229 13.67 27.58 -4.71
N GLY A 230 13.99 26.35 -4.32
CA GLY A 230 14.88 26.05 -3.18
C GLY A 230 16.24 26.73 -3.28
N PHE A 231 16.90 26.67 -4.44
CA PHE A 231 18.22 27.30 -4.62
C PHE A 231 18.19 28.82 -4.67
N SER A 232 17.10 29.43 -5.13
CA SER A 232 16.95 30.89 -5.11
C SER A 232 16.87 31.47 -3.69
N LEU A 233 16.69 30.63 -2.66
CA LEU A 233 16.65 31.05 -1.25
C LEU A 233 18.03 31.23 -0.62
N TRP A 234 19.10 30.74 -1.26
CA TRP A 234 20.49 30.87 -0.80
C TRP A 234 21.10 32.24 -1.12
N ASP A 235 20.38 33.32 -0.80
CA ASP A 235 20.80 34.70 -1.11
C ASP A 235 21.71 35.35 -0.04
N GLY A 236 22.16 34.57 0.96
CA GLY A 236 23.13 35.00 1.97
C GLY A 236 22.67 36.17 2.82
N ARG A 237 21.37 36.46 2.87
CA ARG A 237 20.85 37.56 3.67
C ARG A 237 21.01 37.28 5.15
N ASP A 238 21.41 38.34 5.85
CA ASP A 238 21.52 38.35 7.29
C ASP A 238 20.12 38.53 7.91
N ASP A 239 19.63 37.49 8.59
CA ASP A 239 18.39 37.54 9.37
C ASP A 239 18.67 38.05 10.82
N THR A 240 19.85 38.63 11.09
CA THR A 240 20.15 39.26 12.38
C THR A 240 19.18 40.38 12.73
N GLY A 241 18.74 40.38 13.99
CA GLY A 241 17.85 41.40 14.55
C GLY A 241 16.36 41.16 14.29
N LEU A 242 15.99 40.08 13.62
CA LEU A 242 14.61 39.61 13.54
C LEU A 242 14.29 38.63 14.68
N SER A 243 13.04 38.66 15.13
CA SER A 243 12.42 37.63 15.95
C SER A 243 12.20 36.34 15.14
N ASP A 244 12.17 35.20 15.82
CA ASP A 244 11.93 33.89 15.18
C ASP A 244 10.64 33.89 14.34
N GLY A 245 9.60 34.57 14.84
CA GLY A 245 8.34 34.69 14.12
C GLY A 245 8.45 35.51 12.82
N ALA A 246 9.26 36.58 12.83
CA ALA A 246 9.55 37.35 11.62
C ALA A 246 10.41 36.55 10.64
N ILE A 247 11.36 35.75 11.13
CA ILE A 247 12.17 34.84 10.30
C ILE A 247 11.27 33.82 9.59
N GLN A 248 10.32 33.20 10.30
CA GLN A 248 9.38 32.23 9.72
C GLN A 248 8.50 32.86 8.64
N VAL A 249 7.92 34.05 8.91
CA VAL A 249 7.10 34.79 7.94
C VAL A 249 7.90 35.15 6.69
N ARG A 250 9.09 35.71 6.89
CA ARG A 250 10.00 36.08 5.80
C ARG A 250 10.42 34.86 4.99
N HIS A 251 10.79 33.77 5.64
CA HIS A 251 11.18 32.52 4.98
C HIS A 251 10.04 32.00 4.10
N ALA A 252 8.82 31.90 4.62
CA ALA A 252 7.66 31.44 3.87
C ALA A 252 7.31 32.37 2.68
N ASP A 253 7.38 33.70 2.85
CA ASP A 253 7.19 34.64 1.74
C ASP A 253 8.27 34.48 0.66
N ARG A 254 9.55 34.32 1.06
CA ARG A 254 10.66 34.03 0.13
C ARG A 254 10.41 32.75 -0.65
N VAL A 255 10.11 31.64 0.03
CA VAL A 255 9.82 30.32 -0.58
C VAL A 255 8.66 30.43 -1.58
N ARG A 256 7.61 31.17 -1.24
CA ARG A 256 6.46 31.38 -2.13
C ARG A 256 6.80 32.23 -3.35
N ARG A 257 7.54 33.33 -3.18
CA ARG A 257 7.97 34.19 -4.31
C ARG A 257 8.93 33.43 -5.22
N ALA A 258 9.84 32.65 -4.65
CA ALA A 258 10.74 31.77 -5.37
C ALA A 258 9.98 30.76 -6.25
N ARG A 259 8.98 30.08 -5.70
CA ARG A 259 8.10 29.16 -6.46
C ARG A 259 7.34 29.85 -7.57
N ARG A 260 6.72 31.02 -7.30
CA ARG A 260 6.07 31.84 -8.32
C ARG A 260 6.99 32.16 -9.49
N ARG A 261 8.20 32.61 -9.18
CA ARG A 261 9.22 32.93 -10.18
C ARG A 261 9.58 31.67 -10.96
N ALA A 262 9.91 30.56 -10.27
CA ALA A 262 10.26 29.29 -10.90
C ALA A 262 9.19 28.74 -11.84
N LEU A 263 7.90 28.88 -11.50
CA LEU A 263 6.77 28.47 -12.35
C LEU A 263 6.57 29.35 -13.60
N SER A 264 7.15 30.55 -13.61
CA SER A 264 7.10 31.49 -14.75
C SER A 264 8.37 31.47 -15.59
N VAL A 265 9.35 30.63 -15.25
CA VAL A 265 10.57 30.47 -16.04
C VAL A 265 10.25 29.72 -17.33
N ASP A 266 10.58 30.33 -18.46
CA ASP A 266 10.53 29.67 -19.76
C ASP A 266 11.52 28.49 -19.80
N SER A 267 11.06 27.37 -20.33
CA SER A 267 11.91 26.21 -20.59
C SER A 267 12.49 26.27 -22.00
N ALA A 268 13.77 25.96 -22.12
CA ALA A 268 14.45 25.84 -23.41
C ALA A 268 15.07 24.44 -23.55
N MET A 269 15.32 24.00 -24.78
CA MET A 269 16.12 22.78 -24.98
C MET A 269 17.60 23.13 -24.89
N ARG A 270 18.37 22.41 -24.06
CA ARG A 270 19.84 22.49 -24.01
C ARG A 270 20.46 21.10 -24.09
N GLU A 271 21.62 21.00 -24.70
CA GLU A 271 22.34 19.74 -24.77
C GLU A 271 23.27 19.58 -23.57
N ILE A 272 23.16 18.45 -22.88
CA ILE A 272 24.10 17.99 -21.85
C ILE A 272 24.58 16.60 -22.31
N PRO A 273 25.90 16.37 -22.47
CA PRO A 273 26.38 15.08 -22.94
C PRO A 273 26.08 13.95 -21.93
N ILE A 274 25.64 12.80 -22.42
CA ILE A 274 25.51 11.54 -21.67
C ILE A 274 26.36 10.50 -22.41
N ASP A 275 27.27 9.83 -21.72
CA ASP A 275 28.18 8.83 -22.32
C ASP A 275 28.97 9.37 -23.53
N GLY A 276 29.38 10.65 -23.43
CA GLY A 276 30.10 11.35 -24.49
C GLY A 276 29.24 11.71 -25.72
N ARG A 277 27.91 11.52 -25.67
CA ARG A 277 26.99 11.91 -26.74
C ARG A 277 26.08 13.06 -26.30
N ALA A 278 25.96 14.09 -27.13
CA ALA A 278 25.05 15.20 -26.87
C ALA A 278 23.60 14.71 -26.71
N ALA A 279 22.93 15.15 -25.65
CA ALA A 279 21.56 14.78 -25.34
C ALA A 279 20.78 16.05 -24.98
N ALA A 280 19.70 16.35 -25.70
CA ALA A 280 18.77 17.44 -25.37
C ALA A 280 17.98 17.22 -24.06
N PHE A 281 17.99 18.20 -23.17
CA PHE A 281 17.23 18.30 -21.92
C PHE A 281 16.28 19.49 -21.98
N THR A 282 15.13 19.38 -21.30
CA THR A 282 14.29 20.53 -20.95
C THR A 282 14.99 21.29 -19.84
N PHE A 283 15.40 22.51 -20.12
CA PHE A 283 16.25 23.33 -19.27
C PHE A 283 15.52 24.60 -18.83
N SER A 284 15.53 24.86 -17.54
CA SER A 284 14.95 26.05 -16.91
C SER A 284 15.97 26.67 -15.96
N ALA A 285 16.10 27.99 -15.96
CA ALA A 285 17.05 28.70 -15.10
C ALA A 285 16.38 29.89 -14.38
N LEU A 286 16.74 30.07 -13.10
CA LEU A 286 16.29 31.15 -12.25
C LEU A 286 17.48 31.67 -11.45
N ASP A 287 17.87 32.92 -11.68
CA ASP A 287 19.06 33.53 -11.07
C ASP A 287 20.32 32.68 -11.33
N ASP A 288 21.07 32.29 -10.28
CA ASP A 288 22.25 31.44 -10.38
C ASP A 288 21.94 29.93 -10.37
N ALA A 289 20.64 29.57 -10.32
CA ALA A 289 20.19 28.18 -10.29
C ALA A 289 19.62 27.74 -11.65
N TRP A 290 19.79 26.47 -11.98
CA TRP A 290 19.17 25.85 -13.15
C TRP A 290 18.83 24.39 -12.91
N VAL A 291 17.83 23.91 -13.64
CA VAL A 291 17.37 22.52 -13.66
C VAL A 291 17.26 22.06 -15.10
N ALA A 292 17.80 20.88 -15.39
CA ALA A 292 17.67 20.20 -16.67
C ALA A 292 17.03 18.84 -16.46
N THR A 293 15.92 18.54 -17.14
CA THR A 293 15.23 17.24 -17.05
C THR A 293 15.14 16.55 -18.42
N ARG A 294 15.21 15.21 -18.41
CA ARG A 294 15.08 14.40 -19.63
C ARG A 294 14.57 13.01 -19.32
N ARG A 295 13.73 12.46 -20.20
CA ARG A 295 13.47 11.02 -20.28
C ARG A 295 14.61 10.30 -21.02
N HIS A 296 15.26 9.37 -20.34
CA HIS A 296 16.35 8.56 -20.87
C HIS A 296 15.95 7.07 -20.80
N GLY A 297 15.26 6.59 -21.84
CA GLY A 297 14.70 5.24 -21.87
C GLY A 297 13.58 5.07 -20.82
N ARG A 298 13.78 4.15 -19.87
CA ARG A 298 12.89 3.91 -18.72
C ARG A 298 13.20 4.80 -17.51
N LEU A 299 14.20 5.68 -17.64
CA LEU A 299 14.62 6.56 -16.57
C LEU A 299 14.21 8.01 -16.86
N THR A 300 14.07 8.77 -15.79
CA THR A 300 14.05 10.23 -15.84
C THR A 300 15.34 10.71 -15.17
N LEU A 301 16.10 11.52 -15.89
CA LEU A 301 17.29 12.19 -15.38
C LEU A 301 16.94 13.64 -15.08
N ALA A 302 17.32 14.12 -13.91
CA ALA A 302 17.30 15.52 -13.55
C ALA A 302 18.70 15.95 -13.12
N VAL A 303 19.16 17.10 -13.60
CA VAL A 303 20.43 17.70 -13.23
C VAL A 303 20.12 19.09 -12.70
N VAL A 304 20.62 19.40 -11.52
CA VAL A 304 20.36 20.68 -10.87
C VAL A 304 21.68 21.30 -10.47
N GLY A 305 21.90 22.55 -10.88
CA GLY A 305 23.11 23.29 -10.58
C GLY A 305 22.80 24.64 -9.97
N TYR A 306 23.58 25.05 -8.98
CA TYR A 306 23.62 26.39 -8.40
C TYR A 306 25.05 26.93 -8.48
N LYS A 307 25.24 28.06 -9.17
CA LYS A 307 26.57 28.65 -9.47
C LYS A 307 27.52 27.68 -10.19
N VAL A 308 26.96 26.76 -10.96
CA VAL A 308 27.68 25.81 -11.84
C VAL A 308 27.36 26.13 -13.29
N ASP A 309 28.36 26.20 -14.16
CA ASP A 309 28.12 26.37 -15.60
C ASP A 309 27.57 25.05 -16.20
N PRO A 310 26.32 25.04 -16.71
CA PRO A 310 25.74 23.83 -17.30
C PRO A 310 26.53 23.27 -18.48
N ALA A 311 27.31 24.10 -19.20
CA ALA A 311 28.15 23.65 -20.31
C ALA A 311 29.33 22.77 -19.86
N THR A 312 29.67 22.80 -18.57
CA THR A 312 30.75 21.98 -17.99
C THR A 312 30.27 20.61 -17.52
N VAL A 313 28.96 20.39 -17.48
CA VAL A 313 28.39 19.15 -16.96
C VAL A 313 28.32 18.10 -18.06
N THR A 314 28.86 16.92 -17.79
CA THR A 314 28.70 15.70 -18.61
C THR A 314 28.25 14.59 -17.70
N LEU A 315 27.31 13.75 -18.14
CA LEU A 315 26.81 12.62 -17.37
C LEU A 315 27.44 11.31 -17.82
N ALA A 316 27.72 10.42 -16.87
CA ALA A 316 28.12 9.04 -17.10
C ALA A 316 27.52 8.13 -16.01
N PRO A 317 27.34 6.82 -16.28
CA PRO A 317 26.99 5.84 -15.27
C PRO A 317 27.97 5.89 -14.10
N LEU A 318 27.43 5.92 -12.88
CA LEU A 318 28.22 5.82 -11.67
C LEU A 318 28.65 4.36 -11.49
N HIS A 319 29.94 4.08 -11.66
CA HIS A 319 30.46 2.71 -11.55
C HIS A 319 30.38 2.18 -10.12
N GLY A 320 30.05 0.90 -9.96
CA GLY A 320 30.02 0.22 -8.66
C GLY A 320 28.73 0.41 -7.86
N VAL A 321 27.77 1.18 -8.37
CA VAL A 321 26.41 1.32 -7.84
C VAL A 321 25.40 1.19 -8.98
N GLY A 322 24.15 0.87 -8.64
CA GLY A 322 23.11 0.62 -9.62
C GLY A 322 23.30 -0.68 -10.41
N ASN A 323 22.26 -1.06 -11.15
CA ASN A 323 22.17 -2.32 -11.90
C ASN A 323 22.35 -3.59 -11.05
N ALA A 324 21.97 -3.56 -9.77
CA ALA A 324 21.91 -4.77 -8.96
C ALA A 324 21.08 -5.84 -9.69
N PRO A 325 21.53 -7.11 -9.72
CA PRO A 325 20.67 -8.19 -10.20
C PRO A 325 19.39 -8.18 -9.36
N GLU A 326 18.25 -8.47 -9.99
CA GLU A 326 16.96 -8.54 -9.30
C GLU A 326 17.08 -9.44 -8.05
N PRO A 327 16.91 -8.92 -6.81
CA PRO A 327 16.77 -9.70 -5.60
C PRO A 327 15.90 -10.91 -5.84
N ARG A 328 16.43 -12.08 -5.48
CA ARG A 328 15.77 -13.38 -5.65
C ARG A 328 14.32 -13.35 -5.17
N LYS A 329 14.04 -12.77 -4.00
CA LYS A 329 12.68 -12.60 -3.46
C LYS A 329 11.70 -11.94 -4.44
N VAL A 330 12.13 -10.92 -5.19
CA VAL A 330 11.25 -10.25 -6.17
C VAL A 330 11.11 -11.04 -7.47
N ALA A 331 12.18 -11.70 -7.92
CA ALA A 331 12.08 -12.64 -9.04
C ALA A 331 11.12 -13.79 -8.71
N LEU A 332 11.17 -14.32 -7.47
CA LEU A 332 10.26 -15.33 -6.94
C LEU A 332 8.83 -14.79 -6.80
N ALA A 333 8.63 -13.59 -6.27
CA ALA A 333 7.31 -12.95 -6.20
C ALA A 333 6.69 -12.75 -7.59
N ARG A 334 7.47 -12.33 -8.60
CA ARG A 334 6.99 -12.19 -9.98
C ARG A 334 6.60 -13.53 -10.58
N ARG A 335 7.40 -14.57 -10.36
CA ARG A 335 7.08 -15.95 -10.77
C ARG A 335 5.82 -16.46 -10.08
N ALA A 336 5.66 -16.17 -8.79
CA ALA A 336 4.49 -16.53 -8.00
C ALA A 336 3.22 -15.88 -8.59
N ALA A 337 3.30 -14.58 -8.90
CA ALA A 337 2.23 -13.83 -9.54
C ALA A 337 1.91 -14.34 -10.96
N ALA A 338 2.88 -14.96 -11.64
CA ALA A 338 2.69 -15.65 -12.92
C ALA A 338 2.18 -17.10 -12.77
N GLY A 339 2.04 -17.60 -11.54
CA GLY A 339 1.65 -18.98 -11.23
C GLY A 339 2.74 -20.00 -11.50
N GLU A 340 4.00 -19.57 -11.59
CA GLU A 340 5.15 -20.47 -11.71
C GLU A 340 5.60 -20.95 -10.33
N LEU A 341 5.57 -22.27 -10.13
CA LEU A 341 6.04 -22.93 -8.93
C LEU A 341 7.58 -23.01 -8.89
N LEU A 342 8.14 -23.13 -7.69
CA LEU A 342 9.55 -23.48 -7.50
C LEU A 342 9.83 -24.88 -8.02
N SER A 343 10.98 -25.05 -8.67
CA SER A 343 11.52 -26.38 -8.98
C SER A 343 12.07 -27.07 -7.72
N ARG A 344 12.26 -28.39 -7.77
CA ARG A 344 12.83 -29.13 -6.64
C ARG A 344 14.21 -28.60 -6.23
N ALA A 345 15.06 -28.27 -7.20
CA ALA A 345 16.39 -27.73 -6.94
C ALA A 345 16.36 -26.35 -6.24
N GLU A 346 15.36 -25.52 -6.55
CA GLU A 346 15.18 -24.21 -5.91
C GLU A 346 14.72 -24.37 -4.46
N VAL A 347 13.81 -25.32 -4.20
CA VAL A 347 13.38 -25.68 -2.84
C VAL A 347 14.54 -26.27 -2.04
N GLU A 348 15.33 -27.19 -2.62
CA GLU A 348 16.53 -27.75 -1.99
C GLU A 348 17.52 -26.65 -1.59
N HIS A 349 17.72 -25.67 -2.47
CA HIS A 349 18.57 -24.53 -2.15
C HIS A 349 18.00 -23.67 -1.03
N LEU A 350 16.68 -23.42 -0.98
CA LEU A 350 16.06 -22.69 0.13
C LEU A 350 16.25 -23.43 1.46
N ILE A 351 16.03 -24.75 1.48
CA ILE A 351 16.28 -25.61 2.65
C ILE A 351 17.72 -25.41 3.15
N ASP A 352 18.70 -25.39 2.24
CA ASP A 352 20.11 -25.21 2.58
C ASP A 352 20.43 -23.78 3.06
N GLU A 353 19.88 -22.76 2.40
CA GLU A 353 20.01 -21.35 2.77
C GLU A 353 19.53 -21.09 4.20
N HIS A 354 18.52 -21.84 4.64
CA HIS A 354 17.99 -21.78 6.01
C HIS A 354 18.64 -22.77 6.99
N GLY A 355 19.67 -23.51 6.58
CA GLY A 355 20.38 -24.45 7.46
C GLY A 355 19.60 -25.70 7.83
N LEU A 356 18.59 -26.08 7.03
CA LEU A 356 17.75 -27.27 7.23
C LEU A 356 18.21 -28.48 6.41
N GLY A 357 19.44 -28.47 5.91
CA GLY A 357 19.97 -29.51 5.03
C GLY A 357 19.85 -30.93 5.59
N GLU A 358 19.93 -31.11 6.91
CA GLU A 358 19.76 -32.42 7.58
C GLU A 358 18.33 -32.98 7.48
N HIS A 359 17.33 -32.12 7.29
CA HIS A 359 15.92 -32.49 7.16
C HIS A 359 15.42 -32.47 5.71
N ARG A 360 16.30 -32.21 4.74
CA ARG A 360 15.95 -31.96 3.34
C ARG A 360 15.02 -33.02 2.74
N GLU A 361 15.38 -34.30 2.84
CA GLU A 361 14.58 -35.39 2.26
C GLU A 361 13.19 -35.49 2.89
N THR A 362 13.10 -35.31 4.22
CA THR A 362 11.82 -35.30 4.93
C THR A 362 10.95 -34.13 4.48
N ILE A 363 11.52 -32.93 4.35
CA ILE A 363 10.79 -31.74 3.87
C ILE A 363 10.28 -31.97 2.46
N LEU A 364 11.16 -32.38 1.53
CA LEU A 364 10.80 -32.61 0.12
C LEU A 364 9.74 -33.71 -0.05
N ALA A 365 9.72 -34.72 0.83
CA ALA A 365 8.73 -35.79 0.79
C ALA A 365 7.31 -35.33 1.17
N HIS A 366 7.18 -34.21 1.90
CA HIS A 366 5.89 -33.66 2.33
C HIS A 366 5.41 -32.49 1.47
N ILE A 367 6.26 -31.96 0.58
CA ILE A 367 5.85 -30.87 -0.31
C ILE A 367 4.92 -31.39 -1.41
N ALA A 368 3.79 -30.69 -1.56
CA ALA A 368 2.82 -30.87 -2.62
C ALA A 368 2.47 -29.52 -3.27
N ALA A 369 1.99 -29.57 -4.50
CA ALA A 369 1.47 -28.39 -5.21
C ALA A 369 -0.04 -28.24 -4.97
N GLY A 370 -0.47 -27.00 -4.74
CA GLY A 370 -1.87 -26.62 -4.55
C GLY A 370 -2.14 -25.19 -5.04
N TYR A 371 -3.27 -24.61 -4.64
CA TYR A 371 -3.61 -23.21 -4.90
C TYR A 371 -3.73 -22.37 -3.62
N ARG A 372 -3.06 -21.23 -3.59
CA ARG A 372 -3.26 -20.18 -2.59
C ARG A 372 -4.35 -19.24 -3.09
N LEU A 373 -5.31 -18.89 -2.25
CA LEU A 373 -6.31 -17.87 -2.61
C LEU A 373 -5.68 -16.47 -2.47
N GLN A 374 -5.88 -15.61 -3.46
CA GLN A 374 -5.42 -14.21 -3.44
C GLN A 374 -6.59 -13.23 -3.65
N ARG A 375 -6.81 -12.28 -2.75
CA ARG A 375 -7.84 -11.26 -2.89
C ARG A 375 -7.61 -10.44 -4.16
N VAL A 376 -8.61 -10.39 -5.02
CA VAL A 376 -8.59 -9.58 -6.24
C VAL A 376 -10.01 -9.11 -6.56
N PRO A 377 -10.21 -7.87 -7.03
CA PRO A 377 -11.54 -7.43 -7.44
C PRO A 377 -12.06 -8.25 -8.63
N ASP A 378 -13.38 -8.32 -8.77
CA ASP A 378 -14.08 -8.86 -9.94
C ASP A 378 -13.77 -10.32 -10.31
N SER A 379 -13.33 -11.12 -9.34
CA SER A 379 -13.07 -12.54 -9.57
C SER A 379 -14.36 -13.39 -9.61
N PRO A 380 -14.41 -14.41 -10.49
CA PRO A 380 -15.48 -15.41 -10.46
C PRO A 380 -15.35 -16.38 -9.28
N HIS A 381 -14.14 -16.53 -8.71
CA HIS A 381 -13.96 -17.25 -7.45
C HIS A 381 -14.20 -16.31 -6.27
N ARG A 382 -14.73 -16.84 -5.17
CA ARG A 382 -14.99 -16.07 -3.96
C ARG A 382 -14.98 -16.96 -2.73
N VAL A 383 -14.68 -16.34 -1.60
CA VAL A 383 -14.93 -16.85 -0.25
C VAL A 383 -16.08 -16.03 0.32
N GLY A 384 -17.07 -16.69 0.92
CA GLY A 384 -18.27 -16.05 1.45
C GLY A 384 -19.13 -15.30 0.42
N GLY A 385 -20.11 -14.56 0.93
CA GLY A 385 -21.11 -13.80 0.17
C GLY A 385 -22.24 -14.68 -0.35
N LEU A 386 -22.68 -14.44 -1.59
CA LEU A 386 -23.74 -15.21 -2.23
C LEU A 386 -23.16 -16.08 -3.36
N PRO A 387 -23.58 -17.35 -3.50
CA PRO A 387 -23.17 -18.22 -4.60
C PRO A 387 -23.82 -17.80 -5.93
N ASP A 388 -23.27 -18.27 -7.04
CA ASP A 388 -24.00 -18.34 -8.32
C ASP A 388 -24.64 -19.73 -8.46
N LEU A 389 -25.95 -19.82 -8.64
CA LEU A 389 -26.67 -21.08 -8.84
C LEU A 389 -27.18 -21.20 -10.28
N ALA A 390 -27.21 -22.43 -10.80
CA ALA A 390 -27.82 -22.73 -12.10
C ALA A 390 -29.35 -22.87 -11.97
N PRO A 391 -30.12 -22.71 -13.06
CA PRO A 391 -31.57 -22.87 -13.02
C PRO A 391 -31.99 -24.24 -12.47
N GLY A 392 -32.80 -24.21 -11.41
CA GLY A 392 -33.32 -25.41 -10.75
C GLY A 392 -32.38 -26.02 -9.71
N GLU A 393 -31.15 -25.51 -9.55
CA GLU A 393 -30.32 -25.82 -8.38
C GLU A 393 -30.90 -25.10 -7.15
N GLY A 394 -31.21 -25.87 -6.11
CA GLY A 394 -31.63 -25.34 -4.82
C GLY A 394 -30.45 -25.04 -3.91
N TRP A 395 -30.65 -24.12 -2.96
CA TRP A 395 -29.72 -23.94 -1.85
C TRP A 395 -29.75 -25.20 -0.95
N PRO A 396 -28.60 -25.75 -0.51
CA PRO A 396 -28.60 -26.92 0.37
C PRO A 396 -29.17 -26.62 1.76
N HIS A 397 -29.98 -27.55 2.29
CA HIS A 397 -30.55 -27.46 3.63
C HIS A 397 -30.25 -28.74 4.40
N ASP A 398 -30.20 -28.65 5.73
CA ASP A 398 -30.14 -29.82 6.60
C ASP A 398 -31.49 -30.54 6.69
N GLU A 399 -31.55 -31.58 7.52
CA GLU A 399 -32.76 -32.37 7.75
C GLU A 399 -33.93 -31.56 8.36
N ASP A 400 -33.62 -30.46 9.04
CA ASP A 400 -34.59 -29.56 9.67
C ASP A 400 -35.02 -28.40 8.75
N GLY A 401 -34.45 -28.33 7.54
CA GLY A 401 -34.73 -27.28 6.58
C GLY A 401 -34.03 -25.96 6.89
N VAL A 402 -32.94 -25.97 7.68
CA VAL A 402 -32.06 -24.82 7.89
C VAL A 402 -31.08 -24.75 6.70
N PRO A 403 -30.94 -23.59 6.03
CA PRO A 403 -30.01 -23.45 4.91
C PRO A 403 -28.56 -23.50 5.39
N PHE A 404 -27.70 -24.21 4.65
CA PHE A 404 -26.27 -24.23 4.92
C PHE A 404 -25.63 -22.85 4.66
N THR A 405 -24.54 -22.54 5.35
CA THR A 405 -23.73 -21.35 5.05
C THR A 405 -22.94 -21.55 3.77
N PHE A 406 -22.93 -20.55 2.89
CA PHE A 406 -22.06 -20.55 1.72
C PHE A 406 -20.62 -20.21 2.11
N ILE A 407 -19.69 -21.14 1.85
CA ILE A 407 -18.28 -21.01 2.26
C ILE A 407 -17.45 -20.43 1.11
N ALA A 408 -17.50 -21.07 -0.06
CA ALA A 408 -16.64 -20.68 -1.17
C ALA A 408 -17.20 -21.14 -2.52
N GLN A 409 -16.77 -20.46 -3.56
CA GLN A 409 -17.03 -20.82 -4.95
C GLN A 409 -15.74 -20.75 -5.76
N ILE A 410 -15.45 -21.83 -6.48
CA ILE A 410 -14.27 -21.97 -7.31
C ILE A 410 -14.72 -22.26 -8.76
N ASP A 411 -14.39 -21.35 -9.68
CA ASP A 411 -14.51 -21.61 -11.12
C ASP A 411 -13.37 -22.52 -11.58
N CYS A 412 -13.65 -23.82 -11.68
CA CYS A 412 -12.67 -24.83 -12.04
C CYS A 412 -12.13 -24.67 -13.47
N THR A 413 -12.82 -23.93 -14.35
CA THR A 413 -12.33 -23.66 -15.72
C THR A 413 -11.24 -22.60 -15.78
N GLN A 414 -11.09 -21.82 -14.71
CA GLN A 414 -10.11 -20.73 -14.59
C GLN A 414 -8.95 -21.08 -13.65
N LEU A 415 -8.87 -22.32 -13.19
CA LEU A 415 -7.76 -22.77 -12.38
C LEU A 415 -6.46 -22.79 -13.19
N PRO A 416 -5.39 -22.12 -12.73
CA PRO A 416 -4.09 -22.22 -13.37
C PRO A 416 -3.57 -23.67 -13.35
N SER A 417 -2.76 -24.06 -14.32
CA SER A 417 -2.18 -25.42 -14.31
C SER A 417 -1.14 -25.56 -13.18
N LEU A 418 -1.23 -26.63 -12.37
CA LEU A 418 -0.20 -27.02 -11.40
C LEU A 418 0.91 -27.83 -12.09
N GLN A 419 1.67 -27.20 -13.00
CA GLN A 419 2.85 -27.86 -13.56
C GLN A 419 3.97 -27.86 -12.53
N SER A 420 4.17 -29.00 -11.86
CA SER A 420 5.15 -29.14 -10.79
C SER A 420 5.89 -30.47 -10.86
N GLU A 421 7.11 -30.50 -10.32
CA GLU A 421 7.85 -31.72 -9.99
C GLU A 421 7.33 -32.36 -8.69
N PHE A 422 6.57 -31.60 -7.89
CA PHE A 422 5.96 -32.06 -6.65
C PHE A 422 4.58 -32.69 -6.93
N PRO A 423 4.16 -33.67 -6.10
CA PRO A 423 2.83 -34.27 -6.24
C PRO A 423 1.74 -33.21 -6.07
N SER A 424 0.64 -33.36 -6.79
CA SER A 424 -0.55 -32.52 -6.65
C SER A 424 -1.78 -33.39 -6.44
N ALA A 425 -2.81 -32.86 -5.79
CA ALA A 425 -4.09 -33.54 -5.70
C ALA A 425 -4.69 -33.82 -7.08
N VAL A 426 -5.17 -35.05 -7.28
CA VAL A 426 -5.98 -35.39 -8.44
C VAL A 426 -7.36 -34.77 -8.21
N PHE A 427 -7.51 -33.53 -8.68
CA PHE A 427 -8.73 -32.76 -8.53
C PHE A 427 -9.66 -32.99 -9.72
N ASN A 428 -10.47 -34.04 -9.66
CA ASN A 428 -11.41 -34.37 -10.73
C ASN A 428 -12.74 -33.62 -10.53
N HIS A 429 -12.74 -32.33 -10.86
CA HIS A 429 -13.91 -31.49 -10.61
C HIS A 429 -15.08 -31.74 -11.58
N GLY A 430 -14.84 -32.24 -12.79
CA GLY A 430 -15.87 -32.66 -13.76
C GLY A 430 -16.88 -31.59 -14.24
N GLY A 431 -16.93 -30.43 -13.61
CA GLY A 431 -17.84 -29.30 -13.88
C GLY A 431 -17.09 -27.97 -13.96
N ARG A 432 -17.83 -26.90 -14.29
CA ARG A 432 -17.27 -25.55 -14.37
C ARG A 432 -17.06 -24.91 -13.02
N LEU A 433 -17.93 -25.21 -12.06
CA LEU A 433 -18.04 -24.41 -10.85
C LEU A 433 -18.32 -25.31 -9.65
N LEU A 434 -17.45 -25.26 -8.66
CA LEU A 434 -17.61 -25.95 -7.37
C LEU A 434 -18.04 -24.92 -6.33
N ARG A 435 -19.18 -25.14 -5.68
CA ARG A 435 -19.69 -24.30 -4.59
C ARG A 435 -19.76 -25.11 -3.32
N LEU A 436 -19.11 -24.62 -2.27
CA LEU A 436 -19.01 -25.29 -0.98
C LEU A 436 -19.97 -24.64 0.00
N PHE A 437 -20.73 -25.47 0.67
CA PHE A 437 -21.66 -25.09 1.72
C PHE A 437 -21.36 -25.92 2.96
N GLY A 438 -21.45 -25.33 4.14
CA GLY A 438 -21.26 -26.03 5.41
C GLY A 438 -22.37 -25.72 6.39
N ARG A 439 -22.73 -26.70 7.19
CA ARG A 439 -23.52 -26.49 8.40
C ARG A 439 -22.59 -25.82 9.43
N MET A 440 -22.97 -24.62 9.85
CA MET A 440 -22.18 -23.81 10.78
C MET A 440 -23.03 -23.55 12.02
N ASN A 441 -22.57 -24.04 13.17
CA ASN A 441 -23.19 -23.77 14.47
C ASN A 441 -22.23 -22.97 15.34
N ALA A 442 -22.55 -21.69 15.57
CA ALA A 442 -21.77 -20.78 16.41
C ALA A 442 -21.57 -21.33 17.83
N ALA A 443 -22.59 -22.03 18.35
CA ALA A 443 -22.65 -22.42 19.75
C ALA A 443 -21.72 -23.58 20.09
N GLU A 444 -21.48 -24.49 19.13
CA GLU A 444 -20.77 -25.75 19.42
C GLU A 444 -19.41 -25.88 18.72
N MET A 445 -19.09 -25.07 17.70
CA MET A 445 -17.80 -25.05 16.99
C MET A 445 -17.18 -26.45 16.77
N VAL A 446 -18.02 -27.43 16.47
CA VAL A 446 -17.62 -28.80 16.18
C VAL A 446 -17.63 -29.01 14.67
N PRO A 447 -16.77 -29.89 14.15
CA PRO A 447 -16.86 -30.35 12.77
C PRO A 447 -18.26 -30.85 12.41
N ASP A 448 -18.78 -30.43 11.26
CA ASP A 448 -20.15 -30.73 10.85
C ASP A 448 -20.25 -31.04 9.34
N GLU A 449 -21.45 -31.34 8.86
CA GLU A 449 -21.72 -31.68 7.48
C GLU A 449 -21.41 -30.51 6.53
N ALA A 450 -20.75 -30.83 5.41
CA ALA A 450 -20.59 -29.92 4.29
C ALA A 450 -20.99 -30.60 2.98
N VAL A 451 -21.37 -29.79 2.00
CA VAL A 451 -21.78 -30.24 0.68
C VAL A 451 -21.21 -29.34 -0.41
N GLY A 452 -20.75 -29.97 -1.48
CA GLY A 452 -20.25 -29.32 -2.67
C GLY A 452 -21.20 -29.52 -3.84
N LEU A 453 -21.67 -28.41 -4.43
CA LEU A 453 -22.49 -28.43 -5.64
C LEU A 453 -21.63 -28.16 -6.88
N LEU A 454 -21.57 -29.15 -7.77
CA LEU A 454 -20.92 -29.03 -9.07
C LEU A 454 -21.89 -28.52 -10.14
N CYS A 455 -21.50 -27.45 -10.82
CA CYS A 455 -22.22 -26.92 -11.97
C CYS A 455 -21.70 -27.54 -13.28
N ALA A 456 -22.61 -27.94 -14.17
CA ALA A 456 -22.24 -28.38 -15.52
C ALA A 456 -21.56 -27.24 -16.31
N PRO A 457 -20.62 -27.54 -17.24
CA PRO A 457 -19.82 -26.51 -17.91
C PRO A 457 -20.60 -25.38 -18.58
N ASP A 458 -21.74 -25.71 -19.20
CA ASP A 458 -22.52 -24.79 -20.03
C ASP A 458 -23.79 -24.26 -19.35
N ALA A 459 -23.99 -24.55 -18.06
CA ALA A 459 -25.19 -24.10 -17.36
C ALA A 459 -25.14 -22.56 -17.15
N PRO A 460 -26.24 -21.83 -17.42
CA PRO A 460 -26.32 -20.42 -17.09
C PRO A 460 -26.30 -20.26 -15.57
N LEU A 461 -25.71 -19.17 -15.09
CA LEU A 461 -25.48 -18.92 -13.68
C LEU A 461 -26.12 -17.59 -13.29
N THR A 462 -26.79 -17.56 -12.15
CA THR A 462 -27.37 -16.36 -11.56
C THR A 462 -27.02 -16.29 -10.08
N ARG A 463 -26.64 -15.11 -9.60
CA ARG A 463 -26.42 -14.86 -8.17
C ARG A 463 -27.69 -15.26 -7.40
N ALA A 464 -27.54 -16.15 -6.44
CA ALA A 464 -28.65 -16.58 -5.59
C ALA A 464 -29.01 -15.49 -4.57
N GLU A 465 -30.26 -15.51 -4.12
CA GLU A 465 -30.68 -14.77 -2.93
C GLU A 465 -30.52 -15.66 -1.69
N LEU A 466 -30.22 -15.07 -0.55
CA LEU A 466 -30.11 -15.80 0.71
C LEU A 466 -31.49 -16.39 1.09
N PRO A 467 -31.62 -17.72 1.27
CA PRO A 467 -32.90 -18.35 1.61
C PRO A 467 -33.42 -17.86 2.97
N ALA A 468 -34.74 -17.72 3.10
CA ALA A 468 -35.36 -17.43 4.38
C ALA A 468 -35.17 -18.61 5.36
N LEU A 469 -35.06 -18.30 6.65
CA LEU A 469 -35.01 -19.31 7.70
C LEU A 469 -36.38 -19.99 7.90
N PRO A 470 -36.40 -21.26 8.36
CA PRO A 470 -37.64 -21.91 8.75
C PRO A 470 -38.34 -21.12 9.89
N ASN A 471 -39.68 -21.09 9.84
CA ASN A 471 -40.50 -20.47 10.87
C ASN A 471 -41.63 -21.44 11.29
N PRO A 472 -41.63 -21.96 12.52
CA PRO A 472 -40.69 -21.65 13.61
C PRO A 472 -39.29 -22.24 13.37
N MET A 473 -38.27 -21.63 13.99
CA MET A 473 -36.92 -22.21 14.04
C MET A 473 -36.93 -23.51 14.88
N PRO A 474 -36.09 -24.50 14.53
CA PRO A 474 -35.81 -25.64 15.40
C PRO A 474 -35.33 -25.17 16.79
N PRO A 475 -35.73 -25.86 17.87
CA PRO A 475 -35.52 -25.40 19.25
C PRO A 475 -34.05 -25.44 19.72
N ASP A 476 -33.20 -26.11 18.97
CA ASP A 476 -31.77 -26.37 19.21
C ASP A 476 -30.84 -25.46 18.38
N VAL A 477 -31.41 -24.56 17.55
CA VAL A 477 -30.65 -23.66 16.69
C VAL A 477 -30.68 -22.24 17.26
N GLU A 478 -29.56 -21.82 17.88
CA GLU A 478 -29.34 -20.44 18.33
C GLU A 478 -28.65 -19.64 17.22
N LEU A 479 -29.38 -18.71 16.59
CA LEU A 479 -28.86 -17.81 15.53
C LEU A 479 -28.52 -16.43 16.10
N GLU A 480 -27.73 -16.38 17.16
CA GLU A 480 -27.29 -15.08 17.69
C GLU A 480 -26.27 -14.40 16.76
N ASP A 481 -25.54 -15.16 15.93
CA ASP A 481 -24.64 -14.63 14.90
C ASP A 481 -25.25 -14.72 13.49
N SER A 482 -25.83 -13.60 13.03
CA SER A 482 -26.17 -13.42 11.61
C SER A 482 -24.96 -13.59 10.68
N ASP A 483 -23.77 -13.39 11.23
CA ASP A 483 -22.53 -13.23 10.48
C ASP A 483 -21.97 -14.60 10.01
N LEU A 484 -22.30 -15.69 10.71
CA LEU A 484 -21.98 -17.05 10.23
C LEU A 484 -22.90 -17.51 9.11
N ARG A 485 -24.05 -16.87 8.91
CA ARG A 485 -24.99 -17.21 7.84
C ARG A 485 -24.61 -16.56 6.51
N GLU A 486 -23.97 -15.40 6.58
CA GLU A 486 -23.43 -14.67 5.44
C GLU A 486 -21.99 -14.25 5.75
N LEU A 487 -21.06 -15.20 5.55
CA LEU A 487 -19.64 -14.88 5.57
C LEU A 487 -19.38 -13.71 4.62
N TYR A 488 -18.54 -12.76 5.02
CA TYR A 488 -18.23 -11.61 4.20
C TYR A 488 -17.69 -12.05 2.82
N GLY A 489 -18.29 -11.52 1.76
CA GLY A 489 -17.98 -11.93 0.39
C GLY A 489 -16.70 -11.30 -0.13
N GLU A 490 -15.66 -12.11 -0.32
CA GLU A 490 -14.38 -11.70 -0.84
C GLU A 490 -14.09 -12.38 -2.19
N PRO A 491 -14.00 -11.63 -3.30
CA PRO A 491 -13.54 -12.19 -4.56
C PRO A 491 -12.04 -12.52 -4.47
N VAL A 492 -11.68 -13.75 -4.88
CA VAL A 492 -10.32 -14.30 -4.74
C VAL A 492 -9.84 -14.92 -6.05
N ARG A 493 -8.53 -15.06 -6.25
CA ARG A 493 -7.91 -15.74 -7.38
C ARG A 493 -7.04 -16.88 -6.86
N PRO A 494 -7.26 -18.13 -7.29
CA PRO A 494 -6.35 -19.23 -7.03
C PRO A 494 -5.00 -19.01 -7.73
N LEU A 495 -3.90 -19.09 -6.99
CA LEU A 495 -2.53 -19.02 -7.49
C LEU A 495 -1.78 -20.31 -7.13
N PRO A 496 -1.10 -20.96 -8.09
CA PRO A 496 -0.23 -22.10 -7.78
C PRO A 496 0.75 -21.78 -6.65
N PHE A 497 0.86 -22.69 -5.68
CA PHE A 497 1.84 -22.61 -4.60
C PHE A 497 2.30 -24.01 -4.14
N LEU A 498 3.32 -24.06 -3.28
CA LEU A 498 3.79 -25.29 -2.62
C LEU A 498 3.40 -25.32 -1.13
N THR A 499 2.79 -26.42 -0.69
CA THR A 499 2.34 -26.70 0.70
C THR A 499 2.98 -27.98 1.24
N ALA A 500 3.05 -28.09 2.56
CA ALA A 500 3.45 -29.32 3.27
C ALA A 500 2.30 -30.35 3.45
N ARG A 501 1.08 -30.05 3.00
CA ARG A 501 -0.09 -30.95 3.04
C ARG A 501 -0.68 -31.16 1.65
N TYR A 502 -1.49 -32.21 1.49
CA TYR A 502 -2.21 -32.48 0.25
C TYR A 502 -3.46 -31.60 0.16
N GLU A 503 -3.29 -30.28 0.01
CA GLU A 503 -4.38 -29.29 0.02
C GLU A 503 -4.56 -28.67 -1.37
N PRO A 504 -5.74 -28.84 -2.01
CA PRO A 504 -6.01 -28.15 -3.26
C PRO A 504 -6.12 -26.63 -3.08
N PHE A 505 -6.67 -26.11 -1.97
CA PHE A 505 -6.84 -24.67 -1.74
C PHE A 505 -6.51 -24.25 -0.29
N GLY A 506 -5.65 -23.26 -0.09
CA GLY A 506 -5.29 -22.67 1.21
C GLY A 506 -5.12 -21.16 1.16
N ASP A 507 -5.04 -20.48 2.31
CA ASP A 507 -5.24 -19.03 2.43
C ASP A 507 -4.14 -18.28 3.23
N PHE A 508 -4.35 -17.00 3.58
CA PHE A 508 -3.33 -15.94 3.69
C PHE A 508 -2.40 -16.01 4.91
N ASP A 509 -1.09 -15.96 4.62
CA ASP A 509 -0.03 -15.36 5.46
C ASP A 509 0.42 -16.02 6.77
N ASP A 510 -0.12 -17.17 7.20
CA ASP A 510 0.33 -17.73 8.48
C ASP A 510 1.53 -18.68 8.39
N TYR A 511 2.72 -18.10 8.56
CA TYR A 511 3.99 -18.81 8.74
C TYR A 511 4.34 -19.10 10.22
N SER A 512 3.51 -18.67 11.18
CA SER A 512 3.87 -18.58 12.60
C SER A 512 4.09 -19.96 13.26
N GLU A 513 3.31 -20.97 12.87
CA GLU A 513 3.40 -22.31 13.47
C GLU A 513 4.64 -23.08 12.97
N PHE A 514 4.92 -23.04 11.66
CA PHE A 514 6.15 -23.62 11.09
C PHE A 514 7.41 -22.98 11.70
N ARG A 515 7.40 -21.65 11.86
CA ARG A 515 8.45 -20.90 12.56
C ARG A 515 8.64 -21.36 14.00
N SER A 516 7.55 -21.59 14.73
CA SER A 516 7.59 -22.01 16.14
C SER A 516 8.17 -23.42 16.31
N ARG A 517 7.88 -24.35 15.39
CA ARG A 517 8.44 -25.71 15.43
C ARG A 517 9.89 -25.82 15.00
N LEU A 518 10.32 -25.05 13.99
CA LEU A 518 11.74 -24.97 13.66
C LEU A 518 12.55 -24.47 14.86
N ALA A 519 12.04 -23.48 15.58
CA ALA A 519 12.63 -23.00 16.84
C ALA A 519 12.66 -24.10 17.93
N ALA A 520 11.59 -24.87 18.09
CA ALA A 520 11.53 -26.01 19.01
C ALA A 520 12.53 -27.13 18.64
N GLY A 521 12.81 -27.32 17.34
CA GLY A 521 13.83 -28.23 16.81
C GLY A 521 15.27 -27.73 16.93
N GLY A 522 15.51 -26.57 17.55
CA GLY A 522 16.84 -25.99 17.77
C GLY A 522 17.37 -25.14 16.61
N VAL A 523 16.55 -24.87 15.60
CA VAL A 523 16.90 -23.97 14.48
C VAL A 523 16.76 -22.52 14.97
N ARG A 524 17.84 -21.73 14.87
CA ARG A 524 17.80 -20.32 15.28
C ARG A 524 16.83 -19.53 14.40
N ARG A 525 15.94 -18.79 15.05
CA ARG A 525 14.98 -17.87 14.43
C ARG A 525 15.71 -16.84 13.57
N ARG A 526 15.35 -16.75 12.28
CA ARG A 526 15.60 -15.59 11.42
C ARG A 526 14.24 -15.10 10.96
N GLU A 527 13.79 -13.98 11.53
CA GLU A 527 12.41 -13.48 11.39
C GLU A 527 12.06 -13.07 9.94
N ASP A 528 13.08 -12.82 9.12
CA ASP A 528 13.02 -12.32 7.74
C ASP A 528 13.24 -13.39 6.65
N ALA A 529 13.64 -14.60 7.04
CA ALA A 529 14.15 -15.60 6.10
C ALA A 529 13.03 -16.36 5.37
N TRP A 530 11.85 -16.50 5.99
CA TRP A 530 10.77 -17.38 5.51
C TRP A 530 9.54 -16.67 4.95
N ASP A 531 9.59 -15.37 4.67
CA ASP A 531 8.54 -14.68 3.90
C ASP A 531 8.72 -14.95 2.38
N ASP A 532 8.73 -16.21 1.97
CA ASP A 532 8.69 -16.56 0.54
C ASP A 532 7.24 -16.65 0.08
N PRO A 533 6.80 -15.87 -0.92
CA PRO A 533 5.42 -15.89 -1.38
C PRO A 533 4.98 -17.22 -2.01
N GLN A 534 5.91 -18.14 -2.33
CA GLN A 534 5.62 -19.43 -3.00
C GLN A 534 5.62 -20.65 -2.07
N LEU A 535 6.11 -20.50 -0.85
CA LEU A 535 6.01 -21.53 0.18
C LEU A 535 4.85 -21.15 1.11
N LEU A 536 4.08 -22.12 1.59
CA LEU A 536 3.35 -21.96 2.86
C LEU A 536 3.96 -22.94 3.85
N GLY A 537 4.49 -22.39 4.94
CA GLY A 537 4.90 -23.19 6.07
C GLY A 537 3.69 -23.50 6.93
N TYR A 538 3.14 -24.70 6.82
CA TYR A 538 2.39 -25.29 7.94
C TYR A 538 3.20 -26.43 8.55
N ALA A 539 3.51 -26.27 9.83
CA ALA A 539 3.96 -27.33 10.72
C ALA A 539 2.75 -28.14 11.14
N GLY A 540 2.87 -29.46 11.23
CA GLY A 540 1.80 -30.28 11.78
C GLY A 540 1.24 -29.72 13.09
N ASN A 541 0.02 -30.07 13.39
CA ASN A 541 -0.61 -29.93 14.67
C ASN A 541 0.18 -30.74 15.73
N GLU A 542 0.38 -30.20 16.96
CA GLU A 542 0.74 -31.03 18.13
C GLU A 542 -0.46 -31.91 18.54
N GLN A 543 -1.58 -31.83 17.81
CA GLN A 543 -2.60 -32.87 17.69
C GLN A 543 -2.25 -33.89 16.58
N GLY A 544 -0.98 -34.27 16.43
CA GLY A 544 -0.58 -35.43 15.62
C GLY A 544 -1.03 -36.78 16.18
N SER A 545 -2.15 -36.80 16.91
CA SER A 545 -2.76 -37.97 17.54
C SER A 545 -4.12 -37.71 18.18
N ASP A 546 -4.66 -36.49 18.15
CA ASP A 546 -6.08 -36.32 18.47
C ASP A 546 -6.84 -36.23 17.15
N PRO A 547 -7.77 -37.16 16.91
CA PRO A 547 -8.46 -37.29 15.64
C PRO A 547 -9.05 -35.93 15.28
N VAL A 548 -9.12 -35.63 13.98
CA VAL A 548 -10.17 -34.73 13.51
C VAL A 548 -11.44 -35.27 14.13
N ALA A 549 -11.98 -34.59 15.15
CA ALA A 549 -13.23 -34.96 15.78
C ALA A 549 -14.37 -34.57 14.83
N ALA A 550 -14.22 -34.92 13.55
CA ALA A 550 -15.31 -35.05 12.62
C ALA A 550 -16.27 -35.98 13.34
N GLY A 551 -17.40 -35.40 13.76
CA GLY A 551 -18.24 -35.94 14.82
C GLY A 551 -18.84 -37.31 14.47
N PRO A 552 -20.02 -37.68 14.99
CA PRO A 552 -20.64 -38.99 14.72
C PRO A 552 -20.93 -39.30 13.23
N TRP A 553 -20.55 -38.41 12.31
CA TRP A 553 -20.62 -38.52 10.85
C TRP A 553 -19.40 -39.19 10.20
N VAL A 554 -18.27 -39.35 10.90
CA VAL A 554 -17.17 -40.19 10.42
C VAL A 554 -17.53 -41.63 10.68
N TYR A 555 -17.68 -42.42 9.61
CA TYR A 555 -17.87 -43.85 9.73
C TYR A 555 -16.71 -44.47 10.55
N ASP A 556 -17.04 -45.33 11.52
CA ASP A 556 -16.09 -45.99 12.45
C ASP A 556 -14.93 -46.75 11.76
N ASP A 557 -14.96 -46.89 10.43
CA ASP A 557 -14.01 -47.62 9.59
C ASP A 557 -13.05 -46.73 8.76
N THR A 558 -13.04 -45.40 8.97
CA THR A 558 -12.20 -44.47 8.19
C THR A 558 -10.84 -44.22 8.85
N ALA A 559 -9.73 -44.48 8.14
CA ALA A 559 -8.39 -44.12 8.59
C ALA A 559 -8.15 -42.61 8.42
N GLU A 560 -7.42 -41.98 9.35
CA GLU A 560 -7.13 -40.52 9.34
C GLU A 560 -6.46 -40.06 8.03
N ASP A 561 -5.63 -40.91 7.43
CA ASP A 561 -4.93 -40.65 6.15
C ASP A 561 -5.86 -40.56 4.92
N ASP A 562 -7.13 -40.92 5.07
CA ASP A 562 -8.11 -40.91 3.98
C ASP A 562 -8.63 -39.49 3.67
N TRP A 563 -8.46 -38.53 4.57
CA TRP A 563 -8.96 -37.16 4.40
C TRP A 563 -7.89 -36.19 3.89
N CYS A 564 -8.34 -35.13 3.24
CA CYS A 564 -7.52 -33.97 2.90
C CYS A 564 -8.35 -32.69 3.02
N VAL A 565 -7.68 -31.58 3.30
CA VAL A 565 -8.31 -30.26 3.33
C VAL A 565 -8.54 -29.83 1.89
N LEU A 566 -9.80 -29.61 1.50
CA LEU A 566 -10.19 -29.09 0.21
C LEU A 566 -9.96 -27.57 0.14
N VAL A 567 -10.44 -26.84 1.15
CA VAL A 567 -10.27 -25.39 1.32
C VAL A 567 -9.95 -25.09 2.78
N HIS A 568 -8.96 -24.25 3.03
CA HIS A 568 -8.65 -23.71 4.37
C HIS A 568 -8.76 -22.18 4.36
N LEU A 569 -9.45 -21.60 5.35
CA LEU A 569 -9.72 -20.18 5.53
C LEU A 569 -9.36 -19.76 6.98
N PRO A 570 -8.12 -19.32 7.25
CA PRO A 570 -7.68 -18.81 8.53
C PRO A 570 -8.11 -17.34 8.75
N GLY A 571 -7.90 -16.85 9.97
CA GLY A 571 -7.99 -15.41 10.27
C GLY A 571 -9.41 -14.83 10.25
N MET A 572 -10.44 -15.66 10.45
CA MET A 572 -11.78 -15.19 10.77
C MET A 572 -11.81 -14.71 12.23
N ASP A 573 -12.76 -13.83 12.57
CA ASP A 573 -12.89 -13.27 13.93
C ASP A 573 -13.04 -14.35 15.03
N TRP A 574 -13.38 -15.58 14.63
CA TRP A 574 -13.54 -16.76 15.47
C TRP A 574 -12.51 -17.87 15.18
N GLY A 575 -11.45 -17.62 14.40
CA GLY A 575 -10.37 -18.58 14.15
C GLY A 575 -10.24 -18.98 12.68
N SER A 576 -10.24 -20.29 12.39
CA SER A 576 -10.08 -20.84 11.04
C SER A 576 -11.17 -21.85 10.68
N LEU A 577 -11.49 -21.94 9.38
CA LEU A 577 -12.43 -22.90 8.81
C LEU A 577 -11.75 -23.74 7.75
N SER A 578 -11.87 -25.05 7.89
CA SER A 578 -11.45 -26.01 6.89
C SER A 578 -12.66 -26.75 6.33
N VAL A 579 -12.65 -27.00 5.02
CA VAL A 579 -13.56 -27.96 4.37
C VAL A 579 -12.75 -29.20 4.05
N LEU A 580 -13.15 -30.34 4.60
CA LEU A 580 -12.47 -31.63 4.46
C LEU A 580 -13.19 -32.50 3.44
N ILE A 581 -12.42 -33.26 2.66
CA ILE A 581 -12.91 -34.26 1.70
C ILE A 581 -12.05 -35.52 1.77
N ARG A 582 -12.64 -36.69 1.58
CA ARG A 582 -11.84 -37.91 1.42
C ARG A 582 -11.08 -37.89 0.10
N ARG A 583 -9.82 -38.32 0.09
CA ARG A 583 -8.96 -38.39 -1.10
C ARG A 583 -9.59 -39.23 -2.22
N VAL A 584 -10.28 -40.32 -1.85
CA VAL A 584 -11.00 -41.17 -2.81
C VAL A 584 -12.20 -40.46 -3.43
N ASP A 585 -12.87 -39.58 -2.67
CA ASP A 585 -14.01 -38.79 -3.14
C ASP A 585 -13.53 -37.63 -4.01
N LEU A 586 -12.45 -36.96 -3.61
CA LEU A 586 -11.78 -35.92 -4.42
C LEU A 586 -11.33 -36.46 -5.78
N ALA A 587 -10.68 -37.63 -5.80
CA ALA A 587 -10.24 -38.28 -7.03
C ALA A 587 -11.41 -38.75 -7.91
N ALA A 588 -12.53 -39.14 -7.28
CA ALA A 588 -13.75 -39.55 -7.97
C ALA A 588 -14.66 -38.37 -8.39
N GLY A 589 -14.38 -37.15 -7.92
CA GLY A 589 -15.24 -35.97 -8.14
C GLY A 589 -16.56 -36.01 -7.36
N ARG A 590 -16.59 -36.67 -6.20
CA ARG A 590 -17.77 -36.77 -5.32
C ARG A 590 -17.71 -35.72 -4.22
N PHE A 591 -18.36 -34.59 -4.46
CA PHE A 591 -18.37 -33.47 -3.51
C PHE A 591 -19.63 -33.43 -2.63
N ASP A 592 -20.49 -34.43 -2.71
CA ASP A 592 -21.67 -34.61 -1.85
C ASP A 592 -21.32 -35.13 -0.44
N ARG A 593 -20.03 -35.28 -0.12
CA ARG A 593 -19.53 -35.87 1.12
C ARG A 593 -18.35 -35.07 1.64
N LEU A 594 -18.64 -33.94 2.27
CA LEU A 594 -17.64 -33.07 2.87
C LEU A 594 -17.93 -32.90 4.36
N ALA A 595 -16.94 -32.40 5.08
CA ALA A 595 -17.11 -31.92 6.45
C ALA A 595 -16.52 -30.53 6.61
N THR A 596 -17.04 -29.72 7.52
CA THR A 596 -16.37 -28.53 8.05
C THR A 596 -15.53 -28.91 9.26
N ASP A 597 -14.51 -28.11 9.54
CA ASP A 597 -13.75 -28.13 10.79
C ASP A 597 -13.41 -26.70 11.18
N ILE A 598 -13.76 -26.31 12.41
CA ILE A 598 -13.59 -24.96 12.94
C ILE A 598 -12.57 -25.02 14.07
N SER A 599 -11.47 -24.28 13.93
CA SER A 599 -10.44 -24.18 14.97
C SER A 599 -10.35 -22.76 15.50
N LEU A 600 -10.55 -22.59 16.82
CA LEU A 600 -10.40 -21.32 17.52
C LEU A 600 -8.93 -20.87 17.55
N SER A 601 -8.70 -19.58 17.32
CA SER A 601 -7.38 -18.93 17.43
C SER A 601 -6.95 -18.67 18.88
#